data_AF-A0A1I4EZS8-F1
#
_entry.id   AF-A0A1I4EZS8-F1
#
_cell.length_a   1.000
_cell.length_b   1.000
_cell.length_c   1.000
_cell.angle_alpha   90.00
_cell.angle_beta   90.00
_cell.angle_gamma   90.00
#
_symmetry.space_group_name_H-M   'P 1'
#
loop_
_entity.id
_entity.type
_entity.pdbx_description
1 polymer ?
#
loop_
_entity_poly.entity_id
_entity_poly.type
_entity_poly.pdbx_seq_one_letter_code
_entity_poly.pdbx_strand_id
1 'polypeptide(L)'
;MKRPRTTGHLAEPQPPRAAPAAEPEQSAAVEAAVMALLSLVAAVETQPAGPATKAYRAAILRKGEEAVAAGGSEVLEAVLRRVCDAAPDRADRRGRILAEAWTGLIDAQS
;
A
#
# COMPACT_ATOMS: atom_id res chain seq x y z
N MET A 1 27.17 -59.62 15.03
CA MET A 1 26.71 -58.36 15.67
C MET A 1 27.28 -57.16 14.90
N LYS A 2 26.48 -56.49 14.05
CA LYS A 2 26.66 -55.10 13.56
C LYS A 2 25.27 -54.52 13.22
N ARG A 3 25.12 -53.21 13.41
CA ARG A 3 23.90 -52.44 13.75
C ARG A 3 22.94 -52.13 12.57
N PRO A 4 21.68 -51.71 12.86
CA PRO A 4 20.63 -51.44 11.87
C PRO A 4 20.61 -49.98 11.39
N ARG A 5 20.11 -49.74 10.17
CA ARG A 5 19.35 -48.55 9.71
C ARG A 5 19.32 -48.49 8.17
N THR A 6 18.13 -48.44 7.56
CA THR A 6 17.73 -47.30 6.73
C THR A 6 16.23 -47.30 6.42
N THR A 7 15.61 -46.24 6.92
CA THR A 7 14.34 -45.60 6.59
C THR A 7 13.97 -45.68 5.10
N GLY A 8 12.87 -46.38 4.77
CA GLY A 8 12.12 -46.16 3.54
C GLY A 8 10.90 -45.33 3.86
N HIS A 9 11.02 -44.01 3.83
CA HIS A 9 9.87 -43.12 3.89
C HIS A 9 9.06 -43.36 2.61
N LEU A 10 7.89 -43.99 2.73
CA LEU A 10 6.81 -43.85 1.77
C LEU A 10 6.50 -42.35 1.70
N ALA A 11 7.00 -41.69 0.65
CA ALA A 11 6.64 -40.33 0.34
C ALA A 11 5.19 -40.34 -0.15
N GLU A 12 4.29 -39.86 0.70
CA GLU A 12 2.94 -39.49 0.28
C GLU A 12 3.03 -38.43 -0.83
N PRO A 13 2.16 -38.46 -1.84
CA PRO A 13 2.12 -37.44 -2.87
C PRO A 13 1.80 -36.09 -2.23
N GLN A 14 2.75 -35.16 -2.31
CA GLN A 14 2.51 -33.78 -1.90
C GLN A 14 1.39 -33.19 -2.77
N PRO A 15 0.32 -32.61 -2.19
CA PRO A 15 -0.63 -31.86 -2.98
C PRO A 15 0.09 -30.68 -3.64
N PRO A 16 -0.32 -30.27 -4.85
CA PRO A 16 0.25 -29.11 -5.50
C PRO A 16 0.09 -27.90 -4.57
N ARG A 17 1.21 -27.26 -4.28
CA ARG A 17 1.26 -25.95 -3.61
C ARG A 17 0.34 -25.02 -4.37
N ALA A 18 -0.82 -24.69 -3.80
CA ALA A 18 -1.69 -23.68 -4.35
C ALA A 18 -0.87 -22.40 -4.56
N ALA A 19 -0.86 -21.90 -5.79
CA ALA A 19 -0.34 -20.57 -6.10
C ALA A 19 -1.01 -19.54 -5.17
N PRO A 20 -0.29 -18.52 -4.69
CA PRO A 20 -0.79 -17.66 -3.64
C PRO A 20 -1.97 -16.82 -4.14
N ALA A 21 -3.08 -16.87 -3.43
CA ALA A 21 -4.25 -16.00 -3.64
C ALA A 21 -3.99 -14.52 -3.29
N ALA A 22 -2.73 -14.07 -3.25
CA ALA A 22 -2.31 -12.76 -2.73
C ALA A 22 -2.50 -11.60 -3.74
N GLU A 23 -2.42 -11.87 -5.04
CA GLU A 23 -2.47 -10.83 -6.08
C GLU A 23 -3.82 -10.08 -6.20
N PRO A 24 -5.00 -10.73 -6.14
CA PRO A 24 -6.28 -10.04 -6.27
C PRO A 24 -6.64 -9.20 -5.03
N GLU A 25 -6.32 -9.69 -3.83
CA GLU A 25 -6.66 -8.98 -2.59
C GLU A 25 -5.79 -7.73 -2.40
N GLN A 26 -4.50 -7.81 -2.72
CA GLN A 26 -3.61 -6.65 -2.69
C GLN A 26 -4.01 -5.60 -3.72
N SER A 27 -4.39 -6.02 -4.93
CA SER A 27 -4.89 -5.12 -5.97
C SER A 27 -6.16 -4.38 -5.54
N ALA A 28 -7.12 -5.09 -4.92
CA ALA A 28 -8.34 -4.47 -4.41
C ALA A 28 -8.06 -3.47 -3.27
N ALA A 29 -7.12 -3.80 -2.37
CA ALA A 29 -6.70 -2.89 -1.30
C ALA A 29 -6.04 -1.62 -1.85
N VAL A 30 -5.20 -1.74 -2.88
CA VAL A 30 -4.58 -0.59 -3.56
C VAL A 30 -5.63 0.29 -4.22
N GLU A 31 -6.60 -0.29 -4.94
CA GLU A 31 -7.71 0.49 -5.53
C GLU A 31 -8.53 1.23 -4.47
N ALA A 32 -8.86 0.55 -3.36
CA ALA A 32 -9.57 1.17 -2.25
C ALA A 32 -8.78 2.33 -1.62
N ALA A 33 -7.46 2.16 -1.46
CA ALA A 33 -6.57 3.21 -0.96
C ALA A 33 -6.51 4.42 -1.91
N VAL A 34 -6.41 4.18 -3.23
CA VAL A 34 -6.44 5.24 -4.25
C VAL A 34 -7.75 6.02 -4.20
N MET A 35 -8.90 5.35 -4.16
CA MET A 35 -10.21 6.00 -4.09
C MET A 35 -10.38 6.84 -2.82
N ALA A 36 -9.92 6.32 -1.67
CA ALA A 36 -9.93 7.05 -0.41
C ALA A 36 -9.04 8.29 -0.49
N LEU A 37 -7.82 8.17 -1.02
CA LEU A 37 -6.88 9.27 -1.18
C LEU A 37 -7.38 10.34 -2.15
N LEU A 38 -8.01 9.96 -3.27
CA LEU A 38 -8.64 10.90 -4.19
C LEU A 38 -9.68 11.77 -3.49
N SER A 39 -10.51 11.16 -2.64
CA SER A 39 -11.54 11.87 -1.87
C SER A 39 -10.92 12.79 -0.81
N LEU A 40 -9.92 12.31 -0.07
CA LEU A 40 -9.24 13.08 0.98
C LEU A 40 -8.45 14.26 0.40
N VAL A 41 -7.72 14.04 -0.68
CA VAL A 41 -6.96 15.09 -1.36
C VAL A 41 -7.90 16.14 -1.94
N ALA A 42 -9.01 15.74 -2.58
CA ALA A 42 -10.02 16.69 -3.06
C ALA A 42 -10.65 17.53 -1.93
N ALA A 43 -10.81 16.95 -0.73
CA ALA A 43 -11.25 17.71 0.44
C ALA A 43 -10.21 18.74 0.89
N VAL A 44 -8.93 18.36 1.01
CA VAL A 44 -7.83 19.28 1.32
C VAL A 44 -7.71 20.40 0.27
N GLU A 45 -7.99 20.07 -0.98
CA GLU A 45 -7.93 21.01 -2.10
C GLU A 45 -8.96 22.15 -2.03
N THR A 46 -10.09 21.92 -1.37
CA THR A 46 -11.25 22.83 -1.37
C THR A 46 -11.53 23.47 -0.01
N GLN A 47 -11.08 22.85 1.08
CA GLN A 47 -11.33 23.31 2.43
C GLN A 47 -10.35 24.41 2.86
N PRO A 48 -10.80 25.41 3.63
CA PRO A 48 -9.90 26.39 4.23
C PRO A 48 -8.97 25.71 5.25
N ALA A 49 -7.85 26.38 5.55
CA ALA A 49 -6.97 25.94 6.61
C ALA A 49 -7.72 25.91 7.95
N GLY A 50 -7.70 24.78 8.65
CA GLY A 50 -8.46 24.59 9.88
C GLY A 50 -8.45 23.16 10.39
N PRO A 51 -9.23 22.86 11.46
CA PRO A 51 -9.29 21.54 12.06
C PRO A 51 -9.67 20.42 11.09
N ALA A 52 -10.62 20.66 10.18
CA ALA A 52 -11.02 19.69 9.16
C ALA A 52 -9.86 19.31 8.23
N THR A 53 -9.15 20.29 7.69
CA THR A 53 -7.98 20.08 6.83
C THR A 53 -6.85 19.33 7.56
N LYS A 54 -6.65 19.58 8.86
CA LYS A 54 -5.73 18.78 9.69
C LYS A 54 -6.17 17.32 9.80
N ALA A 55 -7.47 17.08 10.03
CA ALA A 55 -8.02 15.72 10.10
C ALA A 55 -7.88 14.96 8.77
N TYR A 56 -8.11 15.63 7.63
CA TYR A 56 -7.87 15.04 6.31
C TYR A 56 -6.40 14.71 6.08
N ARG A 57 -5.47 15.61 6.44
CA ARG A 57 -4.02 15.33 6.35
C ARG A 57 -3.62 14.14 7.23
N ALA A 58 -4.16 14.02 8.44
CA ALA A 58 -3.93 12.85 9.30
C ALA A 58 -4.55 11.56 8.73
N ALA A 59 -5.65 11.64 7.98
CA ALA A 59 -6.21 10.48 7.27
C ALA A 59 -5.34 10.08 6.06
N ILE A 60 -4.79 11.05 5.33
CA ILE A 60 -3.84 10.81 4.23
C ILE A 60 -2.58 10.10 4.76
N LEU A 61 -2.02 10.56 5.87
CA LEU A 61 -0.87 9.91 6.52
C LEU A 61 -1.17 8.43 6.84
N ARG A 62 -2.28 8.16 7.52
CA ARG A 62 -2.71 6.79 7.86
C ARG A 62 -2.86 5.89 6.62
N LYS A 63 -3.37 6.43 5.51
CA LYS A 63 -3.43 5.67 4.25
C LYS A 63 -2.06 5.39 3.65
N GLY A 64 -1.09 6.29 3.83
CA GLY A 64 0.31 6.02 3.49
C GLY A 64 0.91 4.90 4.34
N GLU A 65 0.67 4.92 5.66
CA GLU A 65 1.10 3.87 6.58
C GLU A 65 0.50 2.50 6.23
N GLU A 66 -0.81 2.45 5.91
CA GLU A 66 -1.47 1.23 5.43
C GLU A 66 -0.86 0.71 4.13
N ALA A 67 -0.54 1.59 3.18
CA ALA A 67 0.12 1.23 1.92
C ALA A 67 1.52 0.64 2.15
N VAL A 68 2.32 1.25 3.04
CA VAL A 68 3.64 0.74 3.43
C VAL A 68 3.51 -0.62 4.13
N ALA A 69 2.54 -0.80 5.01
CA ALA A 69 2.30 -2.08 5.67
C ALA A 69 1.86 -3.19 4.68
N ALA A 70 1.15 -2.82 3.62
CA ALA A 70 0.64 -3.76 2.62
C ALA A 70 1.71 -4.23 1.62
N GLY A 71 2.73 -3.42 1.32
CA GLY A 71 3.77 -3.80 0.36
C GLY A 71 4.91 -2.81 0.20
N GLY A 72 5.20 -2.04 1.24
CA GLY A 72 6.36 -1.15 1.30
C GLY A 72 6.25 0.06 0.37
N SER A 73 7.43 0.56 -0.02
CA SER A 73 7.58 1.76 -0.85
C SER A 73 7.01 1.58 -2.27
N GLU A 74 7.07 0.38 -2.84
CA GLU A 74 6.52 0.10 -4.18
C GLU A 74 5.01 0.33 -4.24
N VAL A 75 4.28 -0.14 -3.22
CA VAL A 75 2.84 0.10 -3.12
C VAL A 75 2.55 1.58 -2.87
N LEU A 76 3.33 2.24 -2.03
CA LEU A 76 3.19 3.68 -1.78
C LEU A 76 3.39 4.51 -3.06
N GLU A 77 4.41 4.17 -3.87
CA GLU A 77 4.69 4.82 -5.15
C GLU A 77 3.60 4.51 -6.21
N ALA A 78 3.12 3.27 -6.27
CA ALA A 78 2.03 2.89 -7.17
C ALA A 78 0.74 3.67 -6.85
N VAL A 79 0.43 3.84 -5.57
CA VAL A 79 -0.71 4.65 -5.10
C VAL A 79 -0.50 6.12 -5.45
N LEU A 80 0.69 6.69 -5.21
CA LEU A 80 1.03 8.07 -5.57
C LEU A 80 0.78 8.33 -7.06
N ARG A 81 1.35 7.47 -7.91
CA ARG A 81 1.21 7.58 -9.37
C ARG A 81 -0.25 7.54 -9.80
N ARG A 82 -1.04 6.59 -9.30
CA ARG A 82 -2.47 6.48 -9.62
C ARG A 82 -3.29 7.70 -9.19
N VAL A 83 -2.99 8.28 -8.02
CA VAL A 83 -3.69 9.50 -7.54
C VAL A 83 -3.38 10.72 -8.41
N CYS A 84 -2.12 10.84 -8.87
CA CYS A 84 -1.69 11.88 -9.81
C CYS A 84 -2.32 11.68 -11.20
N ASP A 85 -2.29 10.45 -11.73
CA ASP A 85 -2.83 10.10 -13.05
C ASP A 85 -4.35 10.33 -13.15
N ALA A 86 -5.08 10.19 -12.04
CA ALA A 86 -6.53 10.41 -12.00
C ALA A 86 -6.97 11.87 -12.20
N ALA A 87 -6.07 12.86 -12.09
CA ALA A 87 -6.35 14.24 -12.48
C ALA A 87 -5.05 14.94 -12.93
N PRO A 88 -4.65 14.79 -14.21
CA PRO A 88 -3.40 15.33 -14.72
C PRO A 88 -3.26 16.84 -14.51
N ASP A 89 -4.35 17.60 -14.66
CA ASP A 89 -4.37 19.06 -14.45
C ASP A 89 -4.08 19.48 -13.01
N ARG A 90 -4.19 18.55 -12.05
CA ARG A 90 -3.94 18.78 -10.63
C ARG A 90 -2.80 17.91 -10.08
N ALA A 91 -2.10 17.16 -10.93
CA ALA A 91 -1.09 16.18 -10.51
C ALA A 91 -0.04 16.80 -9.59
N ASP A 92 0.54 17.95 -9.98
CA ASP A 92 1.53 18.66 -9.16
C ASP A 92 1.00 19.05 -7.78
N ARG A 93 -0.25 19.53 -7.72
CA ARG A 93 -0.87 19.96 -6.47
C ARG A 93 -1.12 18.76 -5.55
N ARG A 94 -1.64 17.67 -6.11
CA ARG A 94 -1.90 16.42 -5.38
C ARG A 94 -0.59 15.79 -4.90
N GLY A 95 0.42 15.76 -5.75
CA GLY A 95 1.77 15.28 -5.42
C GLY A 95 2.36 16.02 -4.22
N ARG A 96 2.25 17.36 -4.17
CA ARG A 96 2.69 18.16 -3.01
C ARG A 96 1.92 17.83 -1.73
N ILE A 97 0.60 17.72 -1.80
CA ILE A 97 -0.23 17.37 -0.63
C ILE A 97 0.18 16.02 -0.06
N LEU A 98 0.39 15.01 -0.92
CA LEU A 98 0.81 13.68 -0.52
C LEU A 98 2.24 13.66 0.02
N ALA A 99 3.19 14.33 -0.66
CA ALA A 99 4.57 14.44 -0.22
C ALA A 99 4.68 15.09 1.16
N GLU A 100 3.96 16.19 1.39
CA GLU A 100 3.88 16.83 2.71
C GLU A 100 3.33 15.87 3.77
N ALA A 101 2.23 15.18 3.46
CA ALA A 101 1.56 14.29 4.41
C ALA A 101 2.37 13.01 4.71
N TRP A 102 3.21 12.55 3.78
CA TRP A 102 4.04 11.34 3.91
C TRP A 102 5.52 11.64 4.18
N THR A 103 5.83 12.86 4.58
CA THR A 103 7.18 13.23 5.05
C THR A 103 7.60 12.25 6.15
N GLY A 104 8.79 11.64 6.03
CA GLY A 104 9.27 10.61 6.94
C GLY A 104 8.84 9.18 6.61
N LEU A 105 7.73 8.95 5.88
CA LEU A 105 7.43 7.62 5.31
C LEU A 105 8.28 7.32 4.08
N ILE A 106 8.54 8.36 3.27
CA ILE A 106 9.40 8.26 2.08
C ILE A 106 10.86 8.06 2.51
N ASP A 107 11.29 8.77 3.56
CA ASP A 107 12.69 8.75 4.03
C ASP A 107 13.02 7.49 4.85
N ALA A 108 12.07 6.92 5.59
CA ALA A 108 12.29 5.73 6.43
C ALA A 108 12.53 4.43 5.63
N GLN A 109 12.32 4.47 4.32
CA GLN A 109 12.43 3.32 3.42
C GLN A 109 13.71 3.34 2.57
N SER A 110 14.60 4.33 2.81
CA SER A 110 15.89 4.51 2.10
C SER A 110 17.06 3.78 2.77
#